data_AF-A0A397V6P1-F1
#
_entry.id   AF-A0A397V6P1-F1
#
_cell.length_a   1.000
_cell.length_b   1.000
_cell.length_c   1.000
_cell.angle_alpha   90.00
_cell.angle_beta   90.00
_cell.angle_gamma   90.00
#
_symmetry.space_group_name_H-M   'P 1'
#
loop_
_entity.id
_entity.type
_entity.pdbx_description
1 polymer ?
#
loop_
_entity_poly.entity_id
_entity_poly.type
_entity_poly.pdbx_seq_one_letter_code
_entity_poly.pdbx_strand_id
1 'polypeptide(L)' 'MPPQAKNNTEYKLQRILEYNQNLRQQLDLPRVKVSYASSLIIEYVQSTKDYLVPSVWGPAGPADPFVVKNRGCGECIIA' A
#
# COMPACT_ATOMS: atom_id res chain seq x y z
N MET A 1 -10.30 -48.89 -3.43
CA MET A 1 -8.98 -48.56 -4.03
C MET A 1 -8.21 -47.80 -2.95
N PRO A 2 -7.07 -48.30 -2.44
CA PRO A 2 -6.37 -47.61 -1.36
C PRO A 2 -5.85 -46.25 -1.86
N PRO A 3 -5.73 -45.23 -0.98
CA PRO A 3 -5.16 -43.96 -1.37
C PRO A 3 -3.70 -44.22 -1.74
N GLN A 4 -3.36 -44.02 -3.02
CA GLN A 4 -2.00 -44.17 -3.52
C GLN A 4 -1.11 -43.20 -2.72
N ALA A 5 -0.18 -43.76 -1.93
CA ALA A 5 0.83 -42.97 -1.26
C ALA A 5 1.60 -42.23 -2.35
N LYS A 6 1.41 -40.91 -2.46
CA LYS A 6 2.10 -40.09 -3.45
C LYS A 6 3.60 -40.38 -3.35
N ASN A 7 4.21 -40.83 -4.44
CA ASN A 7 5.64 -41.06 -4.49
C ASN A 7 6.35 -39.75 -4.08
N ASN A 8 7.03 -39.78 -2.94
CA ASN A 8 7.59 -38.58 -2.29
C ASN A 8 8.54 -37.80 -3.22
N THR A 9 9.22 -38.51 -4.12
CA THR A 9 10.09 -37.98 -5.17
C THR A 9 9.31 -37.19 -6.24
N GLU A 10 8.17 -37.71 -6.69
CA GLU A 10 7.32 -37.08 -7.70
C GLU A 10 6.70 -35.79 -7.17
N TYR A 11 6.22 -35.79 -5.92
CA TYR A 11 5.71 -34.59 -5.26
C TYR A 11 6.79 -33.51 -5.08
N LYS A 12 8.00 -33.90 -4.68
CA LYS A 12 9.14 -32.99 -4.58
C LYS A 12 9.51 -32.40 -5.94
N LEU A 13 9.53 -33.22 -6.99
CA LEU A 13 9.81 -32.79 -8.35
C LEU A 13 8.78 -31.76 -8.81
N GLN A 14 7.49 -32.05 -8.63
CA GLN A 14 6.41 -31.14 -8.98
C GLN A 14 6.57 -29.78 -8.28
N ARG A 15 6.85 -29.77 -6.97
CA ARG A 15 7.07 -28.54 -6.20
C ARG A 15 8.26 -27.72 -6.72
N ILE A 16 9.34 -28.38 -7.12
CA ILE A 16 10.52 -27.70 -7.69
C ILE A 16 10.20 -27.09 -9.06
N LEU A 17 9.43 -27.79 -9.89
CA LEU A 17 9.02 -27.28 -11.20
C LEU A 17 8.12 -26.05 -11.07
N GLU A 18 7.12 -26.11 -10.19
CA GLU A 18 6.24 -24.98 -9.87
C GLU A 18 7.05 -23.78 -9.34
N TYR A 19 7.99 -24.03 -8.42
CA TYR A 19 8.85 -22.97 -7.89
C TYR A 19 9.75 -22.35 -8.98
N ASN A 20 10.34 -23.16 -9.85
CA ASN A 20 11.13 -22.67 -10.98
C ASN A 20 10.29 -21.82 -11.95
N GLN A 21 9.06 -22.24 -12.22
CA GLN A 21 8.14 -21.46 -13.06
C GLN A 21 7.85 -20.10 -12.43
N ASN A 22 7.56 -20.06 -11.13
CA ASN A 22 7.32 -18.81 -10.40
C ASN A 22 8.56 -17.90 -10.39
N LEU A 23 9.77 -18.47 -10.25
CA LEU A 23 11.01 -17.70 -10.31
C LEU A 23 11.26 -17.10 -11.69
N ARG A 24 10.98 -17.85 -12.77
CA ARG A 24 11.08 -17.35 -14.14
C ARG A 24 10.10 -16.20 -14.37
N GLN A 25 8.86 -16.35 -13.94
CA GLN A 25 7.86 -15.27 -14.01
C GLN A 25 8.28 -14.03 -13.23
N GLN A 26 8.83 -14.18 -12.03
CA GLN A 26 9.34 -13.05 -11.23
C GLN A 26 10.54 -12.37 -11.87
N LEU A 27 11.41 -13.12 -12.55
CA LEU A 27 12.57 -12.58 -13.25
C LEU A 27 12.15 -11.67 -14.42
N ASP A 28 11.09 -12.07 -15.12
CA ASP A 28 10.54 -11.38 -16.29
C ASP A 28 9.67 -10.16 -15.94
N LEU A 29 9.40 -9.90 -14.65
CA LEU A 29 8.65 -8.72 -14.23
C LEU A 29 9.39 -7.42 -14.64
N PRO A 30 8.69 -6.47 -15.29
CA PRO A 30 9.27 -5.20 -15.66
C PRO A 30 9.64 -4.41 -14.41
N ARG A 31 10.88 -3.94 -14.35
CA ARG A 31 11.43 -3.16 -13.22
C ARG A 31 11.74 -1.75 -13.67
N VAL A 32 11.52 -0.79 -12.77
CA VAL A 32 11.92 0.61 -12.96
C VAL A 32 13.17 0.92 -12.15
N LYS A 33 13.93 1.93 -12.58
CA LYS A 33 15.09 2.41 -11.81
C LYS A 33 14.60 2.99 -10.49
N VAL A 34 15.33 2.71 -9.41
CA VAL A 34 14.98 3.22 -8.07
C VAL A 34 14.93 4.74 -8.05
N SER A 35 15.88 5.42 -8.71
CA SER A 35 15.88 6.88 -8.84
C SER A 35 14.58 7.42 -9.45
N TYR A 36 14.07 6.77 -10.50
CA TYR A 36 12.82 7.15 -11.15
C TYR A 36 11.61 6.91 -10.23
N ALA A 37 11.54 5.75 -9.57
CA ALA A 37 10.48 5.47 -8.60
C ALA A 37 10.47 6.48 -7.44
N SER A 38 11.64 6.84 -6.91
CA SER A 38 11.77 7.86 -5.86
C SER A 38 11.29 9.23 -6.33
N SER A 39 11.64 9.64 -7.57
CA SER A 39 11.14 10.90 -8.15
C SER A 39 9.62 10.93 -8.23
N LEU A 40 8.98 9.85 -8.70
CA LEU A 40 7.52 9.75 -8.79
C LEU A 40 6.84 9.85 -7.42
N ILE A 41 7.41 9.22 -6.39
CA ILE A 41 6.88 9.29 -5.03
C ILE A 41 6.99 10.72 -4.50
N ILE A 42 8.15 11.37 -4.68
CA ILE A 42 8.35 12.76 -4.24
C ILE A 42 7.34 13.68 -4.92
N GLU A 43 7.19 13.57 -6.24
CA GLU A 43 6.23 14.37 -7.01
C GLU A 43 4.80 14.18 -6.49
N TYR A 44 4.37 12.93 -6.31
CA TYR A 44 3.01 12.63 -5.81
C TYR A 44 2.75 13.23 -4.43
N VAL A 45 3.72 13.09 -3.51
CA VAL A 45 3.60 13.63 -2.15
C VAL A 45 3.65 15.16 -2.15
N GLN A 46 4.35 15.78 -3.09
CA GLN A 46 4.41 17.24 -3.23
C GLN A 46 3.21 17.85 -3.96
N SER A 47 2.51 17.10 -4.80
CA SER A 47 1.33 17.58 -5.51
C SER A 47 0.03 17.34 -4.74
N THR A 48 0.02 16.33 -3.86
CA THR A 48 -1.17 15.88 -3.15
C THR A 48 -1.22 16.50 -1.77
N LYS A 49 -2.23 17.36 -1.54
CA LYS A 49 -2.39 18.05 -0.25
C LYS A 49 -2.79 17.07 0.86
N ASP A 50 -2.00 17.05 1.93
CA ASP A 50 -2.27 16.26 3.13
C ASP A 50 -2.57 17.18 4.33
N TYR A 51 -3.81 17.15 4.81
CA TYR A 51 -4.27 17.96 5.94
C TYR A 51 -3.80 17.44 7.31
N LEU A 52 -3.29 16.20 7.38
CA LEU A 52 -2.67 15.64 8.58
C LEU A 52 -1.24 16.15 8.80
N VAL A 53 -0.69 16.89 7.83
CA VAL A 53 0.60 17.59 7.95
C VAL A 53 0.41 19.11 7.80
N PRO A 54 -0.20 19.80 8.79
CA PRO A 54 -0.50 21.22 8.69
C PRO A 54 0.72 22.13 8.58
N SER A 55 1.91 21.65 9.01
CA SER A 55 3.16 22.41 8.92
C SER A 55 3.59 22.69 7.48
N VAL A 56 3.22 21.81 6.53
CA VAL A 56 3.57 21.94 5.11
C VAL A 56 2.37 22.46 4.32
N TRP A 57 1.17 21.97 4.62
CA TRP A 57 -0.02 22.18 3.80
C TRP A 57 -1.01 23.22 4.36
N GLY A 58 -0.75 23.72 5.56
CA GLY A 58 -1.66 24.60 6.29
C GLY A 58 -2.81 23.85 6.97
N PRO A 59 -3.63 24.55 7.77
CA PRO A 59 -4.74 23.94 8.48
C PRO A 59 -5.79 23.35 7.53
N ALA A 60 -6.53 22.36 8.02
CA ALA A 60 -7.65 21.80 7.30
C ALA A 60 -8.67 22.89 6.93
N GLY A 61 -9.18 22.81 5.70
CA GLY A 61 -10.13 23.79 5.19
C GLY A 61 -11.48 23.70 5.91
N PRO A 62 -12.39 24.67 5.68
CA PRO A 62 -13.71 24.73 6.32
C PRO A 62 -14.67 23.57 5.96
N ALA A 63 -14.24 22.68 5.06
CA ALA A 63 -14.91 21.44 4.67
C ALA A 63 -14.63 20.26 5.62
N ASP A 64 -13.60 20.37 6.47
CA ASP A 64 -13.30 19.35 7.48
C ASP A 64 -14.36 19.37 8.60
N PRO A 65 -15.09 18.26 8.84
CA PRO A 65 -16.09 18.15 9.90
C PRO A 65 -15.56 18.40 11.32
N PHE A 66 -14.25 18.25 11.54
CA PHE A 66 -13.61 18.38 12.85
C PHE A 66 -13.09 19.79 13.14
N VAL A 67 -13.14 20.71 12.17
CA VAL A 67 -12.79 22.11 12.41
C VAL A 67 -13.91 22.74 13.23
N VAL A 68 -13.62 23.02 14.51
CA VAL A 68 -14.52 23.73 15.42
C VAL A 68 -14.83 25.10 14.80
N LYS A 69 -15.98 25.20 14.15
CA LYS A 69 -16.50 26.49 13.67
C LYS A 69 -16.86 27.28 14.91
N ASN A 70 -15.96 28.17 15.34
CA ASN A 70 -16.17 29.07 16.45
C ASN A 70 -17.27 30.09 16.09
N ARG A 71 -18.51 29.61 15.99
CA ARG A 71 -19.71 30.42 16.04
C ARG A 71 -20.02 30.57 17.51
N GLY A 72 -19.70 31.73 18.06
CA GLY A 72 -19.98 32.05 19.45
C GLY A 72 -21.46 31.81 19.76
N CYS A 73 -21.73 30.75 20.52
CA CYS A 73 -22.84 30.61 21.46
C CYS A 73 -22.82 29.17 22.02
N GLY A 74 -22.60 29.03 23.33
CA GLY A 74 -23.06 27.90 24.14
C GLY A 74 -22.34 26.57 23.95
N GLU A 75 -21.57 26.19 24.97
CA GLU A 75 -21.10 24.83 25.22
C GLU A 75 -22.20 23.77 24.99
N CYS A 76 -21.86 22.71 24.25
CA CYS A 76 -22.25 21.34 24.50
C CYS A 76 -21.19 20.45 23.84
N ILE A 77 -20.23 19.96 24.63
CA ILE A 77 -19.28 18.92 24.22
C ILE A 77 -19.85 17.60 24.73
N ILE A 78 -20.04 16.62 23.83
CA ILE A 78 -20.22 15.21 24.21
C ILE A 78 -19.08 14.42 23.57
N ALA A 79 -18.52 13.55 24.40
CA ALA A 79 -17.37 12.67 24.23
C ALA A 79 -17.34 11.82 22.95
#